data_AF-A0A7W1UKJ4-F1
#
_entry.id   AF-A0A7W1UKJ4-F1
#
_cell.length_a   1.000
_cell.length_b   1.000
_cell.length_c   1.000
_cell.angle_alpha   90.00
_cell.angle_beta   90.00
_cell.angle_gamma   90.00
#
_symmetry.space_group_name_H-M   'P 1'
#
loop_
_entity.id
_entity.type
_entity.pdbx_description
1 polymer ?
#
loop_
_entity_poly.entity_id
_entity_poly.type
_entity_poly.pdbx_seq_one_letter_code
_entity_poly.pdbx_strand_id
1 'polypeptide(L)'
;MLDIPPGALSGPVTFQMFEPASPILKLVITANGSDHLTFLKAVKLTINYARCSSSLPPKVQIVRLDANDNTQEELGGNDERPHRRVTTDLDHLSGYAIASG
;
A
#
# COMPACT_ATOMS: atom_id res chain seq x y z
N MET A 1 6.11 1.93 3.90
CA MET A 1 6.76 0.99 4.85
C MET A 1 5.90 -0.26 4.90
N LEU A 2 6.54 -1.42 4.80
CA LEU A 2 5.88 -2.72 4.96
C LEU A 2 6.43 -3.37 6.23
N ASP A 3 5.57 -3.64 7.20
CA ASP A 3 5.92 -4.32 8.45
C ASP A 3 5.42 -5.77 8.39
N ILE A 4 6.37 -6.70 8.42
CA ILE A 4 6.16 -8.12 8.17
C ILE A 4 6.39 -8.87 9.49
N PRO A 5 5.32 -9.32 10.16
CA PRO A 5 5.48 -10.01 11.44
C PRO A 5 6.09 -11.41 11.26
N PRO A 6 6.68 -11.97 12.33
CA PRO A 6 7.22 -13.33 12.30
C PRO A 6 6.18 -14.37 11.84
N GLY A 7 6.58 -15.17 10.84
CA GLY A 7 5.74 -16.21 10.26
C GLY A 7 4.70 -15.72 9.25
N ALA A 8 4.76 -14.46 8.79
CA ALA A 8 3.96 -14.00 7.65
C ALA A 8 4.47 -14.52 6.29
N LEU A 9 5.71 -15.04 6.25
CA LEU A 9 6.35 -15.58 5.05
C LEU A 9 6.74 -17.04 5.25
N SER A 10 6.67 -17.83 4.18
CA SER A 10 7.10 -19.24 4.15
C SER A 10 8.61 -19.43 3.96
N GLY A 11 9.33 -18.36 3.63
CA GLY A 11 10.77 -18.37 3.41
C GLY A 11 11.34 -16.98 3.15
N PRO A 12 12.64 -16.88 2.81
CA PRO A 12 13.27 -15.61 2.46
C PRO A 12 12.60 -14.97 1.23
N VAL A 13 12.22 -13.70 1.34
CA VAL A 13 11.64 -12.91 0.25
C VAL A 13 12.37 -11.58 0.13
N THR A 14 12.75 -11.23 -1.09
CA THR A 14 13.27 -9.90 -1.41
C THR A 14 12.12 -9.01 -1.84
N PHE A 15 11.86 -7.95 -1.08
CA PHE A 15 10.87 -6.94 -1.47
C PHE A 15 11.53 -5.78 -2.19
N GLN A 16 10.88 -5.31 -3.26
CA GLN A 16 11.20 -4.05 -3.89
C GLN A 16 9.94 -3.17 -3.83
N MET A 17 10.13 -1.92 -3.42
CA MET A 17 9.07 -0.93 -3.35
C MET A 17 9.48 0.26 -4.20
N PHE A 18 8.59 0.72 -5.08
CA PHE A 18 8.84 1.92 -5.87
C PHE A 18 7.55 2.69 -6.12
N GLU A 19 7.71 4.00 -6.29
CA GLU A 19 6.64 4.94 -6.60
C GLU A 19 6.84 5.41 -8.05
N PRO A 20 6.08 4.87 -9.02
CA PRO A 20 6.17 5.33 -10.40
C PRO A 20 5.66 6.78 -10.52
N ALA A 21 6.20 7.53 -11.48
CA ALA A 21 5.65 8.84 -11.81
C ALA A 21 4.21 8.67 -12.29
N SER A 22 3.25 9.17 -11.51
CA SER A 22 1.81 9.02 -11.74
C SER A 22 1.06 10.26 -11.22
N PRO A 23 -0.10 10.61 -11.80
CA PRO A 23 -0.97 11.66 -11.25
C PRO A 23 -1.49 11.34 -9.84
N ILE A 24 -1.51 10.06 -9.46
CA ILE A 24 -1.90 9.59 -8.13
C ILE A 24 -0.67 9.07 -7.38
N LEU A 25 -0.71 9.11 -6.05
CA LEU A 25 0.32 8.46 -5.24
C LEU A 25 0.13 6.95 -5.31
N LYS A 26 0.83 6.31 -6.24
CA LYS A 26 0.87 4.87 -6.46
C LYS A 26 2.13 4.29 -5.83
N LEU A 27 1.97 3.18 -5.11
CA LEU A 27 3.03 2.37 -4.57
C LEU A 27 2.95 0.98 -5.17
N VAL A 28 4.02 0.56 -5.83
CA VAL A 28 4.16 -0.80 -6.35
C VAL A 28 5.11 -1.56 -5.44
N ILE A 29 4.68 -2.75 -5.01
CA ILE A 29 5.47 -3.65 -4.18
C ILE A 29 5.62 -4.97 -4.93
N THR A 30 6.86 -5.41 -5.14
CA THR A 30 7.15 -6.73 -5.69
C THR A 30 7.91 -7.58 -4.68
N ALA A 31 7.69 -8.89 -4.74
CA ALA A 31 8.34 -9.92 -3.95
C ALA A 31 9.05 -10.90 -4.90
N ASN A 32 10.37 -11.02 -4.78
CA ASN A 32 11.20 -11.86 -5.65
C ASN A 32 10.99 -11.58 -7.15
N GLY A 33 10.66 -10.33 -7.51
CA GLY A 33 10.35 -9.91 -8.87
C GLY A 33 8.91 -10.17 -9.34
N SER A 34 8.04 -10.73 -8.50
CA SER A 34 6.61 -10.89 -8.77
C SER A 34 5.78 -9.84 -8.02
N ASP A 35 4.70 -9.38 -8.63
CA ASP A 35 3.66 -8.52 -8.04
C ASP A 35 2.64 -9.30 -7.19
N HIS A 36 2.74 -10.63 -7.16
CA HIS A 36 1.84 -11.51 -6.43
C HIS A 36 2.58 -12.26 -5.32
N LEU A 37 2.08 -12.11 -4.09
CA LEU A 37 2.51 -12.90 -2.93
C LEU A 37 1.35 -12.95 -1.95
N THR A 38 0.98 -14.12 -1.47
CA THR A 38 0.03 -14.26 -0.35
C THR A 38 0.81 -14.43 0.94
N PHE A 39 0.48 -13.63 1.96
CA PHE A 39 1.09 -13.74 3.27
C PHE A 39 0.36 -14.80 4.11
N LEU A 40 1.11 -15.51 4.95
CA LEU A 40 0.55 -16.48 5.90
C LEU A 40 -0.10 -15.81 7.12
N LYS A 41 0.20 -14.52 7.33
CA LYS A 41 -0.37 -13.65 8.36
C LYS A 41 -0.48 -12.26 7.79
N ALA A 42 -1.44 -11.48 8.28
CA ALA A 42 -1.59 -10.09 7.88
C ALA A 42 -0.28 -9.30 8.12
N VAL A 43 0.11 -8.50 7.12
CA VAL A 43 1.24 -7.57 7.19
C VAL A 43 0.70 -6.15 7.21
N LYS A 44 1.42 -5.20 7.81
CA LYS A 44 0.99 -3.81 7.85
C LYS A 44 1.66 -3.00 6.75
N LEU A 45 0.85 -2.32 5.94
CA LEU A 45 1.30 -1.34 4.98
C LEU A 45 1.01 0.06 5.51
N THR A 46 2.06 0.87 5.65
CA THR A 46 1.95 2.31 5.94
C THR A 46 2.44 3.11 4.75
N ILE A 47 1.57 3.94 4.17
CA ILE A 47 1.93 4.89 3.10
C ILE A 47 2.01 6.30 3.70
N ASN A 48 3.15 6.97 3.47
CA ASN A 48 3.34 8.36 3.85
C ASN A 48 2.96 9.26 2.67
N TYR A 49 1.98 10.12 2.87
CA TYR A 49 1.46 11.03 1.86
C TYR A 49 1.86 12.48 2.11
N ALA A 50 2.93 12.71 2.87
CA ALA A 50 3.44 14.05 3.15
C ALA A 50 3.77 14.87 1.89
N ARG A 51 4.10 14.18 0.79
CA ARG A 51 4.42 14.78 -0.51
C ARG A 51 3.19 15.13 -1.36
N CYS A 52 1.99 14.68 -0.98
CA CYS A 52 0.76 15.09 -1.64
C CYS A 52 0.44 16.56 -1.32
N SER A 53 -0.21 17.25 -2.26
CA SER A 53 -0.57 18.67 -2.12
C SER A 53 -1.40 18.94 -0.86
N SER A 54 -1.48 20.20 -0.42
CA SER A 54 -2.31 20.59 0.72
C SER A 54 -3.81 20.41 0.52
N SER A 55 -4.27 20.16 -0.71
CA SER A 55 -5.68 19.92 -1.07
C SER A 55 -6.08 18.45 -0.92
N LEU A 56 -5.61 17.77 0.12
CA LEU A 56 -5.98 16.39 0.39
C LEU A 56 -7.46 16.28 0.77
N PRO A 57 -8.16 15.22 0.35
CA PRO A 57 -9.55 14.96 0.74
C PRO A 57 -9.67 14.83 2.26
N PRO A 58 -10.84 15.11 2.87
CA PRO A 58 -11.03 15.12 4.33
C PRO A 58 -10.75 13.79 5.03
N LYS A 59 -10.66 12.69 4.27
CA LYS A 59 -10.20 11.37 4.72
C LYS A 59 -9.42 10.70 3.59
N VAL A 60 -8.35 10.02 3.98
CA VAL A 60 -7.45 9.31 3.07
C VAL A 60 -7.53 7.81 3.35
N GLN A 61 -7.57 7.00 2.30
CA GLN A 61 -7.56 5.54 2.40
C GLN A 61 -6.58 4.90 1.41
N ILE A 62 -6.24 3.64 1.67
CA ILE A 62 -5.49 2.79 0.74
C ILE A 62 -6.48 2.01 -0.11
N VAL A 63 -6.23 1.99 -1.41
CA VAL A 63 -6.97 1.18 -2.39
C VAL A 63 -6.03 0.20 -3.08
N ARG A 64 -6.54 -0.97 -3.44
CA ARG A 64 -5.88 -1.90 -4.36
C ARG A 64 -6.20 -1.50 -5.79
N LEU A 65 -5.19 -1.53 -6.65
CA LEU A 65 -5.30 -1.23 -8.07
C LEU A 65 -5.27 -2.50 -8.92
N ASP A 66 -5.99 -2.49 -10.04
CA ASP A 66 -5.80 -3.47 -11.11
C ASP A 66 -4.58 -3.12 -11.99
N ALA A 67 -4.31 -3.95 -13.01
CA ALA A 67 -3.21 -3.73 -13.95
C ALA A 67 -3.34 -2.44 -14.79
N ASN A 68 -4.53 -1.84 -14.84
CA ASN A 68 -4.83 -0.61 -15.59
C ASN A 68 -4.95 0.62 -14.67
N ASP A 69 -4.52 0.52 -13.42
CA ASP A 69 -4.61 1.57 -12.40
C ASP A 69 -6.03 1.98 -11.99
N ASN A 70 -7.02 1.12 -12.25
CA ASN A 70 -8.36 1.31 -11.69
C ASN A 70 -8.40 0.79 -10.26
N THR A 71 -9.18 1.46 -9.41
CA THR A 71 -9.48 0.95 -8.06
C THR A 71 -10.27 -0.35 -8.19
N GLN A 72 -9.67 -1.44 -7.70
CA GLN A 72 -10.28 -2.75 -7.65
C GLN A 72 -10.94 -3.03 -6.30
N GLU A 73 -10.32 -2.55 -5.21
CA GLU A 73 -10.81 -2.77 -3.84
C GLU A 73 -10.41 -1.61 -2.93
N GLU A 74 -11.33 -1.18 -2.08
CA GLU A 74 -11.05 -0.24 -1.00
C GLU A 74 -10.59 -1.02 0.24
N LEU A 75 -9.33 -0.83 0.63
CA LEU A 75 -8.78 -1.48 1.82
C LEU A 75 -9.01 -0.63 3.08
N GLY A 76 -9.40 0.63 2.90
CA GLY A 76 -9.57 1.58 3.99
C GLY A 76 -8.23 1.94 4.61
N GLY A 77 -8.18 1.87 5.94
CA GLY A 77 -6.99 2.14 6.72
C GLY A 77 -7.19 3.23 7.78
N ASN A 78 -6.28 3.22 8.75
CA ASN A 78 -6.22 4.22 9.79
C ASN A 78 -5.46 5.45 9.30
N ASP A 79 -6.19 6.54 9.02
CA ASP A 79 -5.63 7.82 8.60
C ASP A 79 -5.08 8.59 9.81
N GLU A 80 -3.77 8.50 10.03
CA GLU A 80 -3.02 9.30 11.01
C GLU A 80 -2.67 10.67 10.42
N ARG A 81 -3.70 11.48 10.16
CA ARG A 81 -3.58 12.76 9.47
C ARG A 81 -2.53 13.74 9.99
N PRO A 82 -2.32 13.92 11.32
CA PRO A 82 -1.25 14.77 11.84
C PRO A 82 0.15 14.34 11.38
N HIS A 83 0.34 13.03 11.13
CA HIS A 83 1.59 12.47 10.64
C HIS A 83 1.62 12.24 9.13
N ARG A 84 0.51 12.53 8.44
CA ARG A 84 0.30 12.29 7.00
C ARG A 84 0.63 10.85 6.60
N ARG A 85 0.11 9.90 7.36
CA ARG A 85 0.28 8.46 7.12
C ARG A 85 -1.08 7.78 7.13
N VAL A 86 -1.24 6.80 6.26
CA VAL A 86 -2.37 5.86 6.31
C VAL A 86 -1.81 4.46 6.45
N THR A 87 -2.40 3.68 7.36
CA THR A 87 -1.97 2.30 7.63
C THR A 87 -3.11 1.32 7.42
N THR A 88 -2.87 0.23 6.69
CA THR A 88 -3.81 -0.88 6.50
C THR A 88 -3.13 -2.22 6.71
N ASP A 89 -3.92 -3.25 6.97
CA ASP A 89 -3.47 -4.64 6.93
C ASP A 89 -3.58 -5.18 5.49
N LEU A 90 -2.64 -6.03 5.09
CA LEU A 90 -2.61 -6.74 3.83
C LEU A 90 -2.45 -8.24 4.06
N ASP A 91 -3.16 -9.03 3.28
CA ASP A 91 -3.06 -10.49 3.21
C ASP A 91 -2.38 -10.98 1.92
N HIS A 92 -2.26 -10.11 0.91
CA HIS A 92 -1.48 -10.35 -0.31
C HIS A 92 -0.85 -9.06 -0.85
N LEU A 93 0.16 -9.20 -1.72
CA LEU A 93 0.75 -8.11 -2.49
C LEU A 93 -0.02 -7.82 -3.79
N SER A 94 -0.02 -6.54 -4.15
CA SER A 94 -0.59 -5.98 -5.38
C SER A 94 -0.04 -4.55 -5.61
N GLY A 95 -0.60 -3.84 -6.59
CA GLY A 95 -0.45 -2.39 -6.71
C GLY A 95 -1.38 -1.66 -5.75
N TYR A 96 -0.88 -0.64 -5.05
CA TYR A 96 -1.66 0.16 -4.12
C TYR A 96 -1.61 1.63 -4.48
N ALA A 97 -2.65 2.36 -4.14
CA ALA A 97 -2.64 3.81 -4.19
C ALA A 97 -3.37 4.42 -3.00
N ILE A 98 -3.19 5.72 -2.88
CA ILE A 98 -4.00 6.53 -1.98
C ILE A 98 -5.18 7.12 -2.75
N ALA A 99 -6.36 7.02 -2.14
CA ALA A 99 -7.59 7.65 -2.62
C ALA A 99 -8.29 8.45 -1.51
N SER A 100 -9.30 9.23 -1.91
CA SER A 100 -10.33 9.72 -1.00
C SER A 100 -11.17 8.57 -0.46
N GLY A 101 -11.55 8.61 0.81
CA GLY A 101 -12.44 7.62 1.42
C GLY A 101 -13.40 8.19 2.43
#